data_AF-A0A8H9TI66-F1
#
_entry.id   AF-A0A8H9TI66-F1
#
_cell.length_a   1.000
_cell.length_b   1.000
_cell.length_c   1.000
_cell.angle_alpha   90.00
_cell.angle_beta   90.00
_cell.angle_gamma   90.00
#
_symmetry.space_group_name_H-M   'P 1'
#
loop_
_entity.id
_entity.type
_entity.pdbx_description
1 polymer ?
#
loop_
_entity_poly.entity_id
_entity_poly.type
_entity_poly.pdbx_seq_one_letter_code
_entity_poly.pdbx_strand_id
1 'polypeptide(L)'
;MCFLSSVVRCQPLSRALCVLEVSVDLVRYIEEMKGIAEEIVDGFSESERNFLEAEIKKLGIDTWVKFKRSHAALVNEYVSATPSQRKKQKSFQSGYRVYIALAAYQECMSAAFMFEEISKKQMSYDLPYRKFAGLACEVFSASTEVPNDYLWPWSSSPFDNEEYA
;
A
#
# COMPACT_ATOMS: atom_id res chain seq x y z
N MET A 1 13.26 -46.13 -38.14
CA MET A 1 12.04 -46.95 -37.95
C MET A 1 11.88 -47.22 -36.47
N CYS A 2 10.64 -47.05 -35.96
CA CYS A 2 10.10 -47.45 -34.64
C CYS A 2 10.77 -46.86 -33.38
N PHE A 3 10.22 -45.86 -32.65
CA PHE A 3 9.01 -45.76 -31.80
C PHE A 3 8.94 -46.64 -30.53
N LEU A 4 8.74 -45.95 -29.39
CA LEU A 4 8.19 -46.35 -28.06
C LEU A 4 9.19 -47.03 -27.09
N SER A 5 9.24 -46.77 -25.77
CA SER A 5 8.25 -46.23 -24.84
C SER A 5 8.86 -45.79 -23.49
N SER A 6 8.26 -44.73 -22.93
CA SER A 6 7.95 -44.51 -21.50
C SER A 6 9.02 -44.70 -20.40
N VAL A 7 9.65 -43.58 -20.01
CA VAL A 7 9.74 -43.24 -18.58
C VAL A 7 9.29 -41.79 -18.43
N VAL A 8 7.97 -41.57 -18.46
CA VAL A 8 7.36 -40.34 -17.98
C VAL A 8 7.50 -40.35 -16.46
N ARG A 9 8.63 -39.85 -15.96
CA ARG A 9 8.68 -39.32 -14.60
C ARG A 9 7.94 -37.99 -14.63
N CYS A 10 6.66 -38.03 -14.31
CA CYS A 10 5.93 -36.83 -13.89
C CYS A 10 6.71 -36.18 -12.74
N GLN A 11 7.49 -35.15 -13.05
CA GLN A 11 8.16 -34.36 -12.04
C GLN A 11 7.10 -33.54 -11.28
N PRO A 12 7.27 -33.31 -9.96
CA PRO A 12 6.38 -32.45 -9.16
C PRO A 12 6.34 -30.98 -9.62
N LEU A 13 7.14 -30.62 -10.61
CA LEU A 13 7.30 -29.26 -11.13
C LEU A 13 6.06 -28.71 -11.84
N SER A 14 5.16 -29.56 -12.35
CA SER A 14 3.94 -29.08 -13.00
C SER A 14 2.91 -28.51 -12.01
N ARG A 15 2.92 -28.96 -10.75
CA ARG A 15 2.03 -28.42 -9.71
C ARG A 15 2.52 -27.09 -9.14
N ALA A 16 3.83 -26.86 -9.12
CA ALA A 16 4.40 -25.58 -8.67
C ALA A 16 4.19 -24.46 -9.71
N LEU A 17 4.20 -24.79 -11.00
CA LEU A 17 3.90 -23.84 -12.08
C LEU A 17 2.40 -23.47 -12.16
N CYS A 18 1.49 -24.39 -11.82
CA CYS A 18 0.05 -24.08 -11.75
C CYS A 18 -0.35 -23.10 -10.62
N VAL A 19 0.53 -22.82 -9.65
CA VAL A 19 0.23 -21.86 -8.57
C VAL A 19 0.51 -20.41 -9.00
N LEU A 20 1.23 -20.21 -10.11
CA LEU A 20 1.60 -18.87 -10.62
C LEU A 20 0.72 -18.38 -11.77
N GLU A 21 -0.24 -19.19 -12.24
CA GLU A 21 -1.30 -18.79 -13.20
C GLU A 21 -2.49 -18.11 -12.53
N VAL A 22 -2.39 -17.76 -11.25
CA VAL A 22 -3.39 -16.87 -10.64
C VAL A 22 -3.12 -15.49 -11.20
N SER A 23 -3.88 -15.10 -12.23
CA SER A 23 -4.10 -13.70 -12.54
C SER A 23 -4.41 -13.01 -11.22
N VAL A 24 -3.44 -12.29 -10.66
CA VAL A 24 -3.67 -11.45 -9.48
C VAL A 24 -4.81 -10.54 -9.89
N ASP A 25 -5.96 -10.72 -9.25
CA ASP A 25 -7.10 -9.84 -9.44
C ASP A 25 -6.75 -8.51 -8.79
N LEU A 26 -5.92 -7.74 -9.50
CA LEU A 26 -5.38 -6.47 -9.06
C LEU A 26 -6.52 -5.52 -8.71
N VAL A 27 -7.65 -5.61 -9.43
CA VAL A 27 -8.86 -4.83 -9.15
C VAL A 27 -9.36 -5.14 -7.74
N ARG A 28 -9.55 -6.41 -7.39
CA ARG A 28 -9.94 -6.78 -6.03
C ARG A 28 -8.92 -6.34 -4.99
N TYR A 29 -7.62 -6.50 -5.23
CA TYR A 29 -6.60 -6.02 -4.28
C TYR A 29 -6.61 -4.50 -4.09
N ILE A 30 -6.86 -3.73 -5.16
CA ILE A 30 -7.03 -2.27 -5.10
C ILE A 30 -8.24 -1.92 -4.23
N GLU A 31 -9.39 -2.56 -4.47
CA GLU A 31 -10.62 -2.33 -3.71
C GLU A 31 -10.46 -2.68 -2.23
N GLU A 32 -9.87 -3.83 -1.91
CA GLU A 32 -9.62 -4.25 -0.53
C GLU A 32 -8.63 -3.31 0.18
N MET A 33 -7.59 -2.81 -0.50
CA MET A 33 -6.67 -1.83 0.09
C MET A 33 -7.36 -0.50 0.41
N LYS A 34 -8.25 -0.03 -0.48
CA LYS A 34 -9.08 1.15 -0.23
C LYS A 34 -10.05 0.92 0.94
N GLY A 35 -10.69 -0.25 1.00
CA GLY A 35 -11.56 -0.64 2.11
C GLY A 35 -10.83 -0.66 3.47
N ILE A 36 -9.59 -1.16 3.50
CA ILE A 36 -8.74 -1.09 4.70
C ILE A 36 -8.45 0.37 5.07
N ALA A 37 -8.16 1.22 4.08
CA ALA A 37 -7.89 2.65 4.32
C ALA A 37 -9.13 3.35 4.91
N GLU A 38 -10.31 3.12 4.35
CA GLU A 38 -11.59 3.65 4.86
C GLU A 38 -11.88 3.17 6.29
N GLU A 39 -11.72 1.88 6.56
CA GLU A 39 -11.88 1.30 7.90
C GLU A 39 -10.97 1.98 8.93
N ILE A 40 -9.73 2.30 8.55
CA ILE A 40 -8.78 3.00 9.42
C ILE A 40 -9.30 4.41 9.75
N VAL A 41 -9.79 5.16 8.76
CA VAL A 41 -10.28 6.54 8.90
C VAL A 41 -11.57 6.60 9.74
N ASP A 42 -12.45 5.64 9.56
CA ASP A 42 -13.68 5.48 10.35
C ASP A 42 -13.38 5.17 11.83
N GLY A 43 -12.18 4.66 12.11
CA GLY A 43 -11.71 4.40 13.47
C GLY A 43 -11.31 5.63 14.28
N PHE A 44 -11.29 6.82 13.68
CA PHE A 44 -10.93 8.08 14.36
C PHE A 44 -12.16 8.79 14.92
N SER A 45 -12.10 9.18 16.21
CA SER A 45 -13.03 10.16 16.76
C SER A 45 -12.74 11.57 16.26
N GLU A 46 -13.72 12.47 16.33
CA GLU A 46 -13.52 13.89 16.00
C GLU A 46 -12.41 14.54 16.84
N SER A 47 -12.30 14.19 18.12
CA SER A 47 -11.22 14.68 18.99
C SER A 47 -9.84 14.19 18.56
N GLU A 48 -9.71 12.94 18.10
CA GLU A 48 -8.46 12.39 17.58
C GLU A 48 -8.06 13.08 16.27
N ARG A 49 -9.04 13.37 15.39
CA ARG A 49 -8.83 14.12 14.14
C ARG A 49 -8.31 15.53 14.41
N ASN A 50 -9.00 16.29 15.26
CA ASN A 50 -8.62 17.66 15.60
C ASN A 50 -7.25 17.73 16.28
N PHE A 51 -6.94 16.77 17.16
CA PHE A 51 -5.61 16.64 17.75
C PHE A 51 -4.55 16.39 16.69
N LEU A 52 -4.78 15.42 15.80
CA LEU A 52 -3.82 15.05 14.77
C LEU A 52 -3.58 16.19 13.79
N GLU A 53 -4.63 16.90 13.36
CA GLU A 53 -4.52 18.07 12.49
C GLU A 53 -3.60 19.14 13.11
N ALA A 54 -3.83 19.48 14.38
CA ALA A 54 -3.04 20.47 15.10
C ALA A 54 -1.57 20.05 15.25
N GLU A 55 -1.30 18.77 15.49
CA GLU A 55 0.06 18.27 15.67
C GLU A 55 0.80 18.13 14.33
N ILE A 56 0.15 17.60 13.30
CA ILE A 56 0.72 17.47 11.96
C ILE A 56 1.08 18.84 11.39
N LYS A 57 0.19 19.84 11.57
CA LYS A 57 0.46 21.23 11.16
C LYS A 57 1.69 21.84 11.85
N LYS A 58 1.97 21.46 13.10
CA LYS A 58 3.18 21.91 13.82
C LYS A 58 4.43 21.15 13.41
N LEU A 59 4.31 19.85 13.14
CA LEU A 59 5.42 18.97 12.78
C LEU A 59 6.01 19.34 11.41
N GLY A 60 5.16 19.73 10.46
CA GLY A 60 5.52 19.94 9.07
C GLY A 60 5.73 18.62 8.32
N ILE A 61 5.65 18.67 6.99
CA ILE A 61 5.65 17.47 6.16
C ILE A 61 6.98 16.69 6.21
N ASP A 62 8.12 17.38 6.24
CA ASP A 62 9.43 16.71 6.29
C ASP A 62 9.60 15.83 7.54
N THR A 63 9.12 16.33 8.68
CA THR A 63 9.14 15.59 9.94
C THR A 63 8.14 14.43 9.90
N TRP A 64 6.97 14.66 9.32
CA TRP A 64 5.97 13.62 9.12
C TRP A 64 6.51 12.45 8.27
N VAL A 65 7.13 12.75 7.14
CA VAL A 65 7.74 11.74 6.26
C VAL A 65 8.85 10.97 6.99
N LYS A 66 9.70 11.66 7.76
CA LYS A 66 10.73 11.00 8.60
C LYS A 66 10.09 10.07 9.63
N PHE A 67 9.02 10.51 10.29
CA PHE A 67 8.28 9.70 11.25
C PHE A 67 7.74 8.41 10.60
N LYS A 68 7.09 8.52 9.43
CA LYS A 68 6.58 7.34 8.71
C LYS A 68 7.69 6.35 8.40
N ARG A 69 8.81 6.84 7.86
CA ARG A 69 9.97 5.99 7.53
C ARG A 69 10.57 5.30 8.74
N SER A 70 10.71 6.00 9.88
CA SER A 70 11.27 5.40 11.09
C SER A 70 10.34 4.39 11.76
N HIS A 71 9.03 4.41 11.44
CA HIS A 71 8.02 3.51 12.00
C HIS A 71 7.41 2.55 10.97
N ALA A 72 8.02 2.41 9.79
CA ALA A 72 7.44 1.64 8.67
C ALA A 72 7.06 0.19 9.06
N ALA A 73 7.88 -0.48 9.87
CA ALA A 73 7.56 -1.83 10.35
C ALA A 73 6.26 -1.87 11.17
N LEU A 74 6.07 -0.90 12.07
CA LEU A 74 4.89 -0.81 12.91
C LEU A 74 3.64 -0.40 12.11
N VAL A 75 3.81 0.46 11.10
CA VAL A 75 2.75 0.82 10.15
C VAL A 75 2.29 -0.41 9.36
N ASN A 76 3.23 -1.22 8.85
CA ASN A 76 2.92 -2.45 8.12
C ASN A 76 2.21 -3.49 9.00
N GLU A 77 2.65 -3.65 10.26
CA GLU A 77 1.95 -4.48 11.24
C GLU A 77 0.52 -3.97 11.48
N TYR A 78 0.33 -2.66 11.54
CA TYR A 78 -0.99 -2.05 11.74
C TYR A 78 -1.93 -2.31 10.56
N VAL A 79 -1.45 -2.13 9.33
CA VAL A 79 -2.21 -2.45 8.09
C VAL A 79 -2.62 -3.92 8.08
N SER A 80 -1.68 -4.81 8.40
CA SER A 80 -1.90 -6.27 8.39
C SER A 80 -2.84 -6.77 9.50
N ALA A 81 -3.07 -5.96 10.54
CA ALA A 81 -3.92 -6.31 11.66
C ALA A 81 -5.39 -5.96 11.41
N THR A 82 -6.31 -6.86 11.77
CA THR A 82 -7.75 -6.59 11.81
C THR A 82 -8.11 -5.54 12.87
N PRO A 83 -9.28 -4.87 12.80
CA PRO A 83 -9.76 -3.95 13.84
C PRO A 83 -9.69 -4.53 15.25
N SER A 84 -10.06 -5.81 15.39
CA SER A 84 -10.06 -6.49 16.68
C SER A 84 -8.65 -6.72 17.22
N GLN A 85 -7.67 -6.99 16.35
CA GLN A 85 -6.26 -7.10 16.73
C GLN A 85 -5.68 -5.73 17.10
N ARG A 86 -5.98 -4.69 16.32
CA ARG A 86 -5.54 -3.31 16.58
C ARG A 86 -5.92 -2.81 17.98
N LYS A 87 -7.14 -3.13 18.42
CA LYS A 87 -7.66 -2.80 19.76
C LYS A 87 -6.96 -3.52 20.91
N LYS A 88 -6.44 -4.72 20.67
CA LYS A 88 -5.85 -5.59 21.72
C LYS A 88 -4.34 -5.44 21.85
N GLN A 89 -3.67 -5.05 20.77
CA GLN A 89 -2.20 -5.02 20.71
C GLN A 89 -1.65 -3.72 21.32
N LYS A 90 -0.86 -3.86 22.38
CA LYS A 90 -0.35 -2.74 23.17
C LYS A 90 0.53 -1.76 22.37
N SER A 91 1.30 -2.24 21.39
CA SER A 91 2.15 -1.37 20.56
C SER A 91 1.34 -0.32 19.81
N PHE A 92 0.12 -0.67 19.39
CA PHE A 92 -0.81 0.25 18.71
C PHE A 92 -1.61 1.13 19.67
N GLN A 93 -1.56 0.86 20.97
CA GLN A 93 -2.19 1.68 22.01
C GLN A 93 -1.18 2.66 22.65
N SER A 94 0.03 2.77 22.09
CA SER A 94 1.01 3.76 22.49
C SER A 94 0.52 5.19 22.17
N GLY A 95 1.23 6.21 22.67
CA GLY A 95 0.93 7.61 22.38
C GLY A 95 0.97 7.98 20.88
N TYR A 96 1.44 7.06 20.03
CA TYR A 96 1.55 7.24 18.58
C TYR A 96 0.38 6.64 17.78
N ARG A 97 -0.65 6.07 18.42
CA ARG A 97 -1.75 5.36 17.72
C ARG A 97 -2.30 6.13 16.52
N VAL A 98 -2.68 7.39 16.73
CA VAL A 98 -3.31 8.23 15.70
C VAL A 98 -2.37 8.55 14.55
N TYR A 99 -1.06 8.68 14.83
CA TYR A 99 -0.02 8.87 13.81
C TYR A 99 0.20 7.60 13.00
N ILE A 100 0.30 6.44 13.65
CA ILE A 100 0.46 5.14 12.97
C ILE A 100 -0.76 4.87 12.09
N ALA A 101 -1.97 5.18 12.56
CA ALA A 101 -3.20 4.99 11.80
C ALA A 101 -3.26 5.90 10.55
N LEU A 102 -2.90 7.19 10.67
CA LEU A 102 -2.82 8.06 9.49
C LEU A 102 -1.76 7.59 8.49
N ALA A 103 -0.59 7.19 8.99
CA ALA A 103 0.46 6.64 8.14
C ALA A 103 -0.02 5.39 7.40
N ALA A 104 -0.68 4.47 8.10
CA ALA A 104 -1.25 3.26 7.50
C ALA A 104 -2.29 3.57 6.41
N TYR A 105 -3.18 4.55 6.66
CA TYR A 105 -4.11 5.04 5.63
C TYR A 105 -3.36 5.51 4.37
N GLN A 106 -2.36 6.38 4.53
CA GLN A 106 -1.61 6.93 3.42
C GLN A 106 -0.82 5.85 2.66
N GLU A 107 -0.24 4.88 3.35
CA GLU A 107 0.46 3.75 2.71
C GLU A 107 -0.52 2.84 1.94
N CYS A 108 -1.70 2.54 2.49
CA CYS A 108 -2.74 1.79 1.77
C CYS A 108 -3.18 2.51 0.49
N MET A 109 -3.42 3.82 0.57
CA MET A 109 -3.81 4.63 -0.59
C MET A 109 -2.67 4.70 -1.63
N SER A 110 -1.42 4.78 -1.18
CA SER A 110 -0.24 4.74 -2.05
C SER A 110 -0.11 3.41 -2.78
N ALA A 111 -0.27 2.30 -2.07
CA ALA A 111 -0.21 0.98 -2.65
C ALA A 111 -1.36 0.74 -3.64
N ALA A 112 -2.57 1.20 -3.31
CA ALA A 112 -3.72 1.15 -4.21
C ALA A 112 -3.45 1.92 -5.51
N PHE A 113 -2.93 3.16 -5.41
CA PHE A 113 -2.58 3.95 -6.59
C PHE A 113 -1.48 3.28 -7.43
N MET A 114 -0.44 2.74 -6.80
CA MET A 114 0.62 2.01 -7.51
C MET A 114 0.04 0.80 -8.27
N PHE A 115 -0.88 0.04 -7.66
CA PHE A 115 -1.50 -1.11 -8.31
C PHE A 115 -2.47 -0.71 -9.44
N GLU A 116 -3.15 0.44 -9.31
CA GLU A 116 -3.92 1.02 -10.40
C GLU A 116 -3.04 1.36 -11.59
N GLU A 117 -1.87 1.97 -11.37
CA GLU A 117 -0.93 2.30 -12.44
C GLU A 117 -0.33 1.04 -13.10
N ILE A 118 0.00 0.02 -12.31
CA ILE A 118 0.42 -1.30 -12.82
C ILE A 118 -0.67 -1.90 -13.71
N SER A 119 -1.94 -1.83 -13.26
CA SER A 119 -3.10 -2.35 -13.98
C SER A 119 -3.35 -1.58 -15.29
N LYS A 120 -3.37 -0.24 -15.25
CA LYS A 120 -3.55 0.63 -16.43
C LYS A 120 -2.49 0.39 -17.49
N LYS A 121 -1.24 0.19 -17.08
CA LYS A 121 -0.11 -0.07 -17.99
C LYS A 121 -0.01 -1.53 -18.43
N GLN A 122 -0.91 -2.40 -17.98
CA GLN A 122 -0.99 -3.82 -18.34
C GLN A 122 0.37 -4.51 -18.16
N MET A 123 1.02 -4.26 -17.03
CA MET A 123 2.32 -4.88 -16.74
C MET A 123 2.13 -6.38 -16.50
N SER A 124 2.54 -7.19 -17.47
CA SER A 124 2.44 -8.65 -17.44
C SER A 124 3.82 -9.30 -17.52
N TYR A 125 3.95 -10.49 -16.91
CA TYR A 125 5.23 -11.20 -16.76
C TYR A 125 5.75 -11.82 -18.07
N ASP A 126 4.94 -11.83 -19.12
CA ASP A 126 5.27 -12.27 -20.48
C ASP A 126 5.91 -11.17 -21.34
N LEU A 127 5.99 -9.93 -20.84
CA LEU A 127 6.65 -8.84 -21.53
C LEU A 127 8.18 -9.01 -21.58
N PRO A 128 8.85 -8.58 -22.66
CA PRO A 128 10.31 -8.51 -22.69
C PRO A 128 10.86 -7.62 -21.57
N TYR A 129 11.94 -8.03 -20.92
CA TYR A 129 12.51 -7.34 -19.75
C TYR A 129 12.73 -5.83 -19.93
N ARG A 130 13.20 -5.39 -21.11
CA ARG A 130 13.42 -3.97 -21.38
C ARG A 130 12.11 -3.17 -21.43
N LYS A 131 11.06 -3.77 -21.98
CA LYS A 131 9.72 -3.16 -22.03
C LYS A 131 9.12 -3.12 -20.61
N PHE A 132 9.24 -4.21 -19.86
CA PHE A 132 8.80 -4.25 -18.47
C PHE A 132 9.50 -3.19 -17.61
N ALA A 133 10.82 -3.03 -17.77
CA ALA A 133 11.59 -2.00 -17.08
C ALA A 133 11.12 -0.58 -17.41
N GLY A 134 10.84 -0.28 -18.69
CA GLY A 134 10.29 1.03 -19.09
C GLY A 134 8.94 1.32 -18.43
N LEU A 135 8.02 0.35 -18.44
CA LEU A 135 6.72 0.49 -17.79
C LEU A 135 6.85 0.65 -16.26
N ALA A 136 7.76 -0.08 -15.63
CA ALA A 136 8.03 0.05 -14.20
C ALA A 136 8.54 1.46 -13.83
N CYS A 137 9.38 2.07 -14.67
CA CYS A 137 9.79 3.46 -14.49
C CYS A 137 8.59 4.41 -14.59
N GLU A 138 7.68 4.21 -15.54
CA GLU A 138 6.49 5.05 -15.66
C GLU A 138 5.54 4.89 -14.47
N VAL A 139 5.32 3.66 -13.95
CA VAL A 139 4.54 3.42 -12.72
C VAL A 139 5.18 4.15 -11.55
N PHE A 140 6.50 4.00 -11.37
CA PHE A 140 7.22 4.62 -10.27
C PHE A 140 7.08 6.15 -10.33
N SER A 141 7.36 6.76 -11.48
CA SER A 141 7.21 8.21 -11.67
C SER A 141 5.80 8.67 -11.31
N ALA A 142 4.77 8.06 -11.89
CA ALA A 142 3.38 8.39 -11.60
C ALA A 142 3.03 8.28 -10.11
N SER A 143 3.51 7.22 -9.43
CA SER A 143 3.28 6.99 -8.00
C SER A 143 3.98 7.98 -7.08
N THR A 144 4.96 8.72 -7.58
CA THR A 144 5.75 9.69 -6.82
C THR A 144 5.45 11.15 -7.17
N GLU A 145 4.77 11.42 -8.29
CA GLU A 145 4.39 12.78 -8.72
C GLU A 145 3.35 13.44 -7.80
N VAL A 146 2.47 12.65 -7.18
CA VAL A 146 1.53 13.13 -6.14
C VAL A 146 1.86 12.39 -4.85
N PRO A 147 2.67 12.99 -3.95
CA PRO A 147 3.06 12.29 -2.74
C PRO A 147 1.81 12.09 -1.87
N ASN A 148 1.37 10.85 -1.71
CA ASN A 148 0.28 10.52 -0.80
C ASN A 148 0.61 10.83 0.68
N ASP A 149 1.86 11.25 0.96
CA ASP A 149 2.27 11.86 2.22
C ASP A 149 1.41 13.10 2.57
N TYR A 150 0.91 13.83 1.55
CA TYR A 150 0.00 14.97 1.70
C TYR A 150 -1.47 14.56 1.79
N LEU A 151 -1.79 13.29 1.52
CA LEU A 151 -3.17 12.84 1.47
C LEU A 151 -3.78 12.94 2.87
N TRP A 152 -4.76 13.83 2.99
CA TRP A 152 -5.55 14.02 4.18
C TRP A 152 -6.93 13.39 3.95
N PRO A 153 -7.36 12.42 4.78
CA PRO A 153 -8.65 11.74 4.58
C PRO A 153 -9.89 12.63 4.78
N TRP A 154 -9.70 13.86 5.27
CA TRP A 154 -10.77 14.78 5.63
C TRP A 154 -10.70 16.06 4.79
N SER A 155 -11.72 16.92 4.90
CA SER A 155 -11.96 18.00 3.94
C SER A 155 -10.82 19.01 3.78
N SER A 156 -10.22 19.47 4.88
CA SER A 156 -9.22 20.55 4.86
C SER A 156 -7.88 19.98 5.30
N SER A 157 -6.90 19.93 4.40
CA SER A 157 -5.62 19.32 4.72
C SER A 157 -4.77 20.27 5.57
N PRO A 158 -4.15 19.79 6.67
CA PRO A 158 -3.23 20.61 7.45
C PRO A 158 -1.98 20.99 6.64
N PHE A 159 -1.73 20.30 5.52
CA PHE A 159 -0.62 20.55 4.62
C PHE A 159 -0.89 21.63 3.56
N ASP A 160 -2.15 22.06 3.38
CA ASP A 160 -2.56 23.05 2.35
C ASP A 160 -2.00 24.46 2.58
N ASN A 161 -1.33 24.71 3.71
CA ASN A 161 -0.68 25.99 4.02
C ASN A 161 0.81 26.04 3.64
N GLU A 162 1.40 24.92 3.20
CA GLU A 162 2.70 24.94 2.55
C GLU A 162 2.44 25.09 1.05
N GLU A 163 2.63 26.31 0.53
CA GLU A 163 2.74 26.57 -0.91
C GLU A 163 3.78 25.62 -1.50
N TYR A 164 3.35 24.50 -2.05
CA TYR A 164 4.15 23.71 -2.99
C TYR A 164 3.96 24.32 -4.37
N ALA A 165 4.73 25.40 -4.60
CA ALA A 165 5.05 25.96 -5.92
C ALA A 165 6.40 25.42 -6.42
#